data_AF-A0A5Q4FEY7-F1
#
_entry.id   AF-A0A5Q4FEY7-F1
#
_cell.length_a   1.000
_cell.length_b   1.000
_cell.length_c   1.000
_cell.angle_alpha   90.00
_cell.angle_beta   90.00
_cell.angle_gamma   90.00
#
_symmetry.space_group_name_H-M   'P 1'
#
loop_
_entity.id
_entity.type
_entity.pdbx_description
1 polymer ?
#
loop_
_entity_poly.entity_id
_entity_poly.type
_entity_poly.pdbx_seq_one_letter_code
_entity_poly.pdbx_strand_id
1 'polypeptide(L)'
;MQLKAYRNAERWLVWPAIALGGSLGALLRYGWVTNFPVRDASFPWAIFSENVLGAFVLGWLLAIFIRKRGKHRYIRAFFGTGLIGSFTTFSGITLDLAHYVHNSSYLLLSLYTLLSITAGLIAAMAGLRAGRFTLQEYRNKKEKNQEGVSPEKHPSNLPNRRN
;
A
#
# COMPACT_ATOMS: atom_id res chain seq x y z
N MET A 1 18.42 13.43 -28.72
CA MET A 1 17.58 14.48 -28.08
C MET A 1 16.10 14.08 -27.98
N GLN A 2 15.49 13.50 -29.03
CA GLN A 2 14.06 13.12 -29.03
C GLN A 2 13.65 11.98 -28.06
N LEU A 3 14.55 11.03 -27.76
CA LEU A 3 14.28 9.97 -26.76
C LEU A 3 14.14 10.50 -25.31
N LYS A 4 14.77 11.65 -24.98
CA LYS A 4 14.58 12.33 -23.68
C LYS A 4 13.19 12.98 -23.59
N ALA A 5 12.65 13.46 -24.71
CA ALA A 5 11.34 14.09 -24.77
C ALA A 5 10.20 13.07 -24.58
N TYR A 6 10.27 11.89 -25.23
CA TYR A 6 9.31 10.79 -24.98
C TYR A 6 9.36 10.25 -23.55
N ARG A 7 10.56 10.16 -22.96
CA ARG A 7 10.74 9.74 -21.55
C ARG A 7 10.18 10.74 -20.53
N ASN A 8 10.02 12.01 -20.92
CA ASN A 8 9.42 13.07 -20.13
C ASN A 8 7.90 13.16 -20.34
N ALA A 9 7.39 12.86 -21.54
CA ALA A 9 5.94 12.83 -21.82
C ALA A 9 5.19 11.86 -20.88
N GLU A 10 5.79 10.71 -20.57
CA GLU A 10 5.26 9.74 -19.62
C GLU A 10 5.25 10.23 -18.15
N ARG A 11 5.96 11.30 -17.79
CA ARG A 11 5.94 11.80 -16.40
C ARG A 11 4.69 12.61 -16.10
N TRP A 12 4.06 13.23 -17.10
CA TRP A 12 2.91 14.10 -16.88
C TRP A 12 1.70 13.33 -16.39
N LEU A 13 1.55 12.06 -16.77
CA LEU A 13 0.47 11.18 -16.32
C LEU A 13 0.56 10.81 -14.82
N VAL A 14 1.67 11.12 -14.14
CA VAL A 14 1.79 10.93 -12.69
C VAL A 14 0.84 11.87 -11.94
N TRP A 15 0.71 13.13 -12.37
CA TRP A 15 -0.17 14.11 -11.75
C TRP A 15 -1.65 13.71 -11.73
N PRO A 16 -2.29 13.37 -12.88
CA PRO A 16 -3.66 12.91 -12.88
C PRO A 16 -3.83 11.58 -12.12
N ALA A 17 -2.83 10.69 -12.12
CA ALA A 17 -2.86 9.49 -11.30
C ALA A 17 -2.91 9.82 -9.79
N ILE A 18 -2.11 10.78 -9.33
CA ILE A 18 -2.17 11.27 -7.94
C ILE A 18 -3.52 11.91 -7.66
N ALA A 19 -4.01 12.77 -8.57
CA ALA A 19 -5.28 13.48 -8.38
C ALA A 19 -6.46 12.51 -8.27
N LEU A 20 -6.59 11.55 -9.19
CA LEU A 20 -7.66 10.55 -9.17
C LEU A 20 -7.58 9.66 -7.92
N GLY A 21 -6.38 9.19 -7.57
CA GLY A 21 -6.18 8.44 -6.33
C GLY A 21 -6.54 9.28 -5.11
N GLY A 22 -6.09 10.53 -5.08
CA GLY A 22 -6.32 11.45 -3.97
C GLY A 22 -7.78 11.80 -3.75
N SER A 23 -8.52 12.11 -4.82
CA SER A 23 -9.96 12.32 -4.77
C SER A 23 -10.68 11.09 -4.22
N LEU A 24 -10.35 9.89 -4.72
CA LEU A 24 -10.95 8.65 -4.21
C LEU A 24 -10.59 8.41 -2.74
N GLY A 25 -9.33 8.65 -2.34
CA GLY A 25 -8.86 8.47 -0.97
C GLY A 25 -9.57 9.39 0.01
N ALA A 26 -9.73 10.67 -0.38
CA ALA A 26 -10.46 11.65 0.42
C ALA A 26 -11.94 11.28 0.58
N LEU A 27 -12.60 10.79 -0.48
CA LEU A 27 -13.98 10.32 -0.43
C LEU A 27 -14.12 9.08 0.46
N LEU A 28 -13.19 8.13 0.36
CA LEU A 28 -13.15 6.96 1.24
C LEU A 28 -12.95 7.36 2.70
N ARG A 29 -12.05 8.31 2.98
CA ARG A 29 -11.86 8.84 4.33
C ARG A 29 -13.14 9.48 4.85
N TYR A 30 -13.76 10.35 4.05
CA TYR A 30 -15.00 11.01 4.43
C TYR A 30 -16.10 9.99 4.75
N GLY A 31 -16.29 9.00 3.86
CA GLY A 31 -17.21 7.90 4.09
C GLY A 31 -16.84 7.05 5.30
N TRP A 32 -15.55 6.84 5.57
CA TRP A 32 -15.09 6.09 6.74
C TRP A 32 -15.49 6.80 8.03
N VAL A 33 -15.13 8.09 8.15
CA VAL A 33 -15.39 8.89 9.34
C VAL A 33 -16.89 9.02 9.63
N THR A 34 -17.74 9.14 8.61
CA THR A 34 -19.20 9.26 8.80
C THR A 34 -19.86 7.99 9.33
N ASN A 35 -19.19 6.84 9.26
CA ASN A 35 -19.68 5.59 9.86
C ASN A 35 -19.38 5.48 11.37
N PHE A 36 -18.61 6.40 11.93
CA PHE A 36 -18.31 6.42 13.37
C PHE A 36 -19.15 7.48 14.09
N PRO A 37 -19.66 7.17 15.29
CA PRO A 37 -20.38 8.15 16.09
C PRO A 37 -19.42 9.26 16.56
N VAL A 38 -19.82 10.52 16.35
CA VAL A 38 -19.13 11.68 16.94
C VAL A 38 -19.45 11.67 18.43
N ARG A 39 -18.43 11.46 19.26
CA ARG A 39 -18.56 11.50 20.72
C ARG A 39 -17.47 12.40 21.27
N ASP A 40 -17.88 13.55 21.79
CA ASP A 40 -16.99 14.48 22.46
C ASP A 40 -16.26 13.78 23.62
N ALA A 41 -14.96 14.03 23.74
CA ALA A 41 -14.06 13.45 24.75
C ALA A 41 -13.85 11.92 24.70
N SER A 42 -14.23 11.23 23.61
CA SER A 42 -13.93 9.80 23.43
C SER A 42 -12.69 9.55 22.58
N PHE A 43 -12.21 8.31 22.54
CA PHE A 43 -11.09 7.91 21.69
C PHE A 43 -11.49 7.99 20.19
N PRO A 44 -10.70 8.62 19.32
CA PRO A 44 -11.06 8.90 17.92
C PRO A 44 -10.85 7.65 17.04
N TRP A 45 -11.73 6.66 17.20
CA TRP A 45 -11.64 5.37 16.51
C TRP A 45 -11.63 5.47 14.99
N ALA A 46 -12.33 6.44 14.42
CA ALA A 46 -12.36 6.68 12.98
C ALA A 46 -10.96 6.98 12.44
N ILE A 47 -10.34 8.05 12.95
CA ILE A 47 -9.03 8.54 12.51
C ILE A 47 -7.93 7.53 12.90
N PHE A 48 -8.03 6.91 14.07
CA PHE A 48 -7.13 5.84 14.46
C PHE A 48 -7.14 4.67 13.46
N SER A 49 -8.33 4.13 13.16
CA SER A 49 -8.47 2.94 12.33
C SER A 49 -8.12 3.17 10.86
N GLU A 50 -8.48 4.32 10.28
CA GLU A 50 -8.09 4.64 8.89
C GLU A 50 -6.57 4.74 8.74
N ASN A 51 -5.86 5.33 9.72
CA ASN A 51 -4.41 5.45 9.69
C ASN A 51 -3.72 4.09 9.86
N VAL A 52 -4.20 3.24 10.79
CA VAL A 52 -3.67 1.89 11.00
C VAL A 52 -3.92 1.01 9.76
N LEU A 53 -5.13 1.04 9.21
CA LEU A 53 -5.47 0.29 7.99
C LEU A 53 -4.64 0.77 6.80
N GLY A 54 -4.53 2.09 6.61
CA GLY A 54 -3.74 2.67 5.54
C GLY A 54 -2.25 2.34 5.66
N ALA A 55 -1.69 2.32 6.88
CA ALA A 55 -0.31 1.89 7.11
C ALA A 55 -0.09 0.42 6.70
N PHE A 56 -1.02 -0.48 7.05
CA PHE A 56 -0.98 -1.88 6.61
C PHE A 56 -1.02 -1.99 5.08
N VAL A 57 -2.01 -1.36 4.44
CA VAL A 57 -2.21 -1.43 2.99
C VAL A 57 -1.00 -0.83 2.26
N LEU A 58 -0.45 0.29 2.73
CA LEU A 58 0.75 0.88 2.15
C LEU A 58 1.96 -0.05 2.27
N GLY A 59 2.15 -0.70 3.43
CA GLY A 59 3.20 -1.70 3.63
C GLY A 59 3.06 -2.89 2.67
N TRP A 60 1.83 -3.39 2.50
CA TRP A 60 1.52 -4.49 1.57
C TRP A 60 1.80 -4.11 0.12
N LEU A 61 1.29 -2.95 -0.33
CA LEU A 61 1.57 -2.42 -1.66
C LEU A 61 3.06 -2.19 -1.86
N LEU A 62 3.77 -1.74 -0.83
CA LEU A 62 5.21 -1.46 -0.90
C LEU A 62 6.02 -2.72 -1.23
N ALA A 63 5.68 -3.83 -0.60
CA ALA A 63 6.32 -5.12 -0.86
C ALA A 63 6.10 -5.61 -2.30
N ILE A 64 4.91 -5.41 -2.86
CA ILE A 64 4.54 -5.97 -4.17
C ILE A 64 4.96 -5.05 -5.33
N PHE A 65 4.61 -3.76 -5.26
CA PHE A 65 4.66 -2.86 -6.42
C PHE A 65 5.67 -1.73 -6.30
N ILE A 66 5.92 -1.21 -5.10
CA ILE A 66 6.57 0.10 -4.93
C ILE A 66 8.10 -0.02 -4.82
N ARG A 67 8.63 -1.16 -4.34
CA ARG A 67 10.08 -1.34 -4.09
C ARG A 67 10.95 -1.31 -5.36
N LYS A 68 10.45 -1.74 -6.53
CA LYS A 68 11.19 -1.69 -7.80
C LYS A 68 11.01 -0.33 -8.49
N ARG A 69 11.97 0.59 -8.31
CA ARG A 69 11.99 1.90 -8.98
C ARG A 69 11.95 1.71 -10.51
N GLY A 70 10.99 2.37 -11.18
CA GLY A 70 10.90 2.46 -12.64
C GLY A 70 9.73 1.72 -13.29
N LYS A 71 9.37 0.52 -12.83
CA LYS A 71 8.43 -0.37 -13.54
C LYS A 71 6.95 -0.04 -13.31
N HIS A 72 6.60 0.53 -12.14
CA HIS A 72 5.21 0.77 -11.72
C HIS A 72 4.96 2.20 -11.22
N ARG A 73 5.51 3.21 -11.91
CA ARG A 73 5.46 4.61 -11.45
C ARG A 73 4.03 5.14 -11.21
N TYR A 74 3.09 4.81 -12.10
CA TYR A 74 1.71 5.30 -12.00
C TYR A 74 0.93 4.61 -10.88
N ILE A 75 1.13 3.30 -10.71
CA ILE A 75 0.54 2.53 -9.59
C ILE A 75 1.03 3.09 -8.25
N ARG A 76 2.33 3.40 -8.14
CA ARG A 76 2.89 4.04 -6.93
C ARG A 76 2.27 5.40 -6.67
N ALA A 77 2.10 6.20 -7.71
CA ALA A 77 1.56 7.55 -7.62
C ALA A 77 0.06 7.53 -7.23
N PHE A 78 -0.73 6.71 -7.93
CA PHE A 78 -2.16 6.54 -7.68
C PHE A 78 -2.42 5.94 -6.30
N PHE A 79 -1.85 4.77 -5.98
CA PHE A 79 -2.17 4.09 -4.73
C PHE A 79 -1.41 4.64 -3.53
N GLY A 80 -0.10 4.89 -3.67
CA GLY A 80 0.73 5.34 -2.55
C GLY A 80 0.44 6.78 -2.18
N THR A 81 0.79 7.71 -3.07
CA THR A 81 0.67 9.16 -2.81
C THR A 81 -0.79 9.64 -2.88
N GLY A 82 -1.55 9.21 -3.89
CA GLY A 82 -2.95 9.60 -4.07
C GLY A 82 -3.87 8.96 -3.03
N LEU A 83 -4.26 7.71 -3.27
CA LEU A 83 -5.30 6.99 -2.53
C LEU A 83 -4.97 6.84 -1.06
N ILE A 84 -3.88 6.13 -0.73
CA ILE A 84 -3.57 5.84 0.68
C ILE A 84 -3.13 7.11 1.39
N GLY A 85 -2.30 7.96 0.76
CA GLY A 85 -1.92 9.26 1.32
C GLY A 85 -3.12 10.18 1.62
N SER A 86 -4.15 10.16 0.78
CA SER A 86 -5.39 10.94 1.00
C SER A 86 -6.48 10.19 1.76
N PHE A 87 -6.27 8.91 2.09
CA PHE A 87 -7.13 8.14 3.00
C PHE A 87 -6.65 8.27 4.45
N THR A 88 -5.33 8.24 4.70
CA THR A 88 -4.75 8.40 6.05
C THR A 88 -4.51 9.85 6.40
N THR A 89 -4.79 10.31 7.62
CA THR A 89 -4.60 11.73 7.98
C THR A 89 -3.77 11.92 9.24
N PHE A 90 -2.62 12.60 9.10
CA PHE A 90 -1.84 13.08 10.24
C PHE A 90 -2.44 14.37 10.82
N SER A 91 -3.02 15.23 9.99
CA SER A 91 -3.62 16.48 10.46
C SER A 91 -4.83 16.23 11.37
N GLY A 92 -5.63 15.19 11.09
CA GLY A 92 -6.72 14.78 11.98
C GLY A 92 -6.21 14.31 13.34
N ILE A 93 -5.16 13.47 13.37
CA ILE A 93 -4.49 13.07 14.63
C ILE A 93 -4.05 14.31 15.41
N THR A 94 -3.40 15.29 14.76
CA THR A 94 -2.92 16.49 15.45
C THR A 94 -4.05 17.38 15.99
N LEU A 95 -5.19 17.44 15.29
CA LEU A 95 -6.36 18.17 15.78
C LEU A 95 -6.94 17.49 17.03
N ASP A 96 -7.09 16.17 17.02
CA ASP A 96 -7.54 15.41 18.19
C ASP A 96 -6.59 15.59 19.39
N LEU A 97 -5.27 15.56 19.15
CA LEU A 97 -4.28 15.82 20.20
C LEU A 97 -4.40 17.25 20.75
N ALA A 98 -4.57 18.26 19.89
CA ALA A 98 -4.79 19.63 20.32
C ALA A 98 -6.08 19.78 21.16
N HIS A 99 -7.15 19.08 20.79
CA HIS A 99 -8.38 19.02 21.59
C HIS A 99 -8.12 18.42 22.98
N TYR A 100 -7.33 17.35 23.09
CA TYR A 100 -6.99 16.79 24.39
C TYR A 100 -6.11 17.70 25.25
N VAL A 101 -5.19 18.46 24.65
CA VAL A 101 -4.41 19.49 25.38
C VAL A 101 -5.36 20.55 25.94
N HIS A 102 -6.24 21.09 25.09
CA HIS A 102 -7.19 22.14 25.49
C HIS A 102 -8.11 21.68 26.64
N ASN A 103 -8.56 20.43 26.59
CA ASN A 103 -9.44 19.85 27.62
C ASN A 103 -8.67 19.22 28.81
N SER A 104 -7.37 19.50 28.95
CA SER A 104 -6.51 18.93 30.01
C SER A 104 -6.57 17.39 30.13
N SER A 105 -6.89 16.70 29.04
CA SER A 105 -7.10 15.25 28.98
C SER A 105 -5.80 14.52 28.64
N TYR A 106 -4.78 14.68 29.48
CA TYR A 106 -3.42 14.20 29.22
C TYR A 106 -3.29 12.67 29.11
N LEU A 107 -4.15 11.93 29.82
CA LEU A 107 -4.17 10.46 29.72
C LEU A 107 -4.57 10.01 28.31
N LEU A 108 -5.68 10.54 27.76
CA LEU A 108 -6.13 10.23 26.40
C LEU A 108 -5.14 10.70 25.35
N LEU A 109 -4.55 11.89 25.54
CA LEU A 109 -3.47 12.41 24.68
C LEU A 109 -2.31 11.41 24.57
N SER A 110 -1.85 10.91 25.71
CA SER A 110 -0.70 10.01 25.79
C SER A 110 -1.01 8.64 25.17
N LEU A 111 -2.18 8.08 25.51
CA LEU A 111 -2.66 6.82 24.96
C LEU A 111 -2.85 6.89 23.45
N TYR A 112 -3.54 7.93 22.96
CA TYR A 112 -3.81 8.08 21.54
C TYR A 112 -2.54 8.27 20.71
N THR A 113 -1.59 9.05 21.20
CA THR A 113 -0.28 9.22 20.56
C THR A 113 0.48 7.90 20.48
N LEU A 114 0.63 7.21 21.63
CA LEU A 114 1.39 5.97 21.70
C LEU A 114 0.77 4.88 20.83
N LEU A 115 -0.54 4.70 20.91
CA LEU A 115 -1.27 3.71 20.11
C LEU A 115 -1.16 4.02 18.62
N SER A 116 -1.34 5.27 18.20
CA SER A 116 -1.30 5.63 16.78
C SER A 116 0.07 5.33 16.15
N ILE A 117 1.15 5.65 16.86
CA ILE A 117 2.53 5.39 16.40
C ILE A 117 2.82 3.88 16.40
N THR A 118 2.56 3.20 17.52
CA THR A 118 2.92 1.78 17.68
C THR A 118 2.06 0.88 16.79
N ALA A 119 0.75 1.06 16.78
CA ALA A 119 -0.16 0.28 15.94
C ALA A 119 0.10 0.56 14.45
N GLY A 120 0.35 1.81 14.06
CA GLY A 120 0.71 2.17 12.69
C GLY A 120 2.00 1.48 12.22
N LEU A 121 3.04 1.47 13.06
CA LEU A 121 4.29 0.78 12.76
C LEU A 121 4.11 -0.74 12.65
N ILE A 122 3.39 -1.35 13.60
CA ILE A 122 3.09 -2.79 13.59
C ILE A 122 2.31 -3.16 12.32
N ALA A 123 1.29 -2.36 11.98
CA ALA A 123 0.48 -2.55 10.79
C ALA A 123 1.31 -2.45 9.51
N ALA A 124 2.17 -1.45 9.36
CA ALA A 124 3.05 -1.32 8.21
C ALA A 124 4.01 -2.52 8.07
N MET A 125 4.60 -2.99 9.18
CA MET A 125 5.45 -4.19 9.19
C MET A 125 4.67 -5.46 8.83
N ALA A 126 3.45 -5.62 9.35
CA ALA A 126 2.58 -6.74 9.02
C ALA A 126 2.22 -6.73 7.53
N GLY A 127 1.87 -5.55 6.98
CA GLY A 127 1.61 -5.37 5.56
C GLY A 127 2.81 -5.77 4.69
N LEU A 128 4.02 -5.32 5.06
CA LEU A 128 5.25 -5.70 4.37
C LEU A 128 5.50 -7.22 4.39
N ARG A 129 5.25 -7.89 5.52
CA ARG A 129 5.38 -9.36 5.62
C ARG A 129 4.35 -10.05 4.74
N ALA A 130 3.08 -9.65 4.84
CA ALA A 130 2.00 -10.21 4.03
C ALA A 130 2.26 -10.05 2.53
N GLY A 131 2.68 -8.86 2.08
CA GLY A 131 2.96 -8.62 0.67
C GLY A 131 4.16 -9.42 0.13
N ARG A 132 5.17 -9.68 0.97
CA ARG A 132 6.27 -10.60 0.61
C ARG A 132 5.78 -12.03 0.45
N PHE A 133 4.91 -12.50 1.33
CA PHE A 133 4.31 -13.82 1.24
C PHE A 133 3.48 -13.96 -0.06
N THR A 134 2.60 -13.00 -0.35
CA THR A 134 1.83 -12.96 -1.62
C THR A 134 2.73 -13.02 -2.85
N LEU A 135 3.84 -12.27 -2.86
CA LEU A 135 4.77 -12.25 -3.98
C LEU A 135 5.52 -13.59 -4.15
N GLN A 136 5.85 -14.27 -3.05
CA GLN A 136 6.48 -15.59 -3.07
C GLN A 136 5.53 -16.63 -3.66
N GLU A 137 4.27 -16.67 -3.20
CA GLU A 137 3.28 -17.60 -3.75
C GLU A 137 3.05 -17.39 -5.26
N TYR A 138 2.98 -16.13 -5.70
CA TYR A 138 2.82 -15.81 -7.12
C TYR A 138 4.01 -16.32 -7.94
N ARG A 139 5.25 -16.16 -7.44
CA ARG A 139 6.46 -16.66 -8.11
C ARG A 139 6.48 -18.19 -8.18
N ASN A 140 6.17 -18.87 -7.08
CA ASN A 140 6.15 -20.33 -7.00
C ASN A 140 5.13 -20.94 -7.97
N LYS A 141 3.93 -20.33 -8.09
CA LYS A 141 2.92 -20.77 -9.08
C LYS A 141 3.41 -20.57 -10.51
N LYS A 142 4.10 -19.46 -10.79
CA LYS A 142 4.62 -19.17 -12.13
C LYS A 142 5.72 -20.17 -12.55
N GLU A 143 6.62 -20.52 -11.64
CA GLU A 143 7.69 -21.51 -11.88
C GLU A 143 7.10 -22.89 -12.18
N LYS A 144 6.13 -23.37 -11.37
CA LYS A 144 5.41 -24.65 -11.63
C LYS A 144 4.68 -24.67 -12.97
N ASN A 145 4.03 -23.56 -13.34
CA ASN A 145 3.33 -23.46 -14.64
C ASN A 145 4.30 -23.43 -15.84
N GLN A 146 5.58 -23.09 -15.64
CA GLN A 146 6.60 -23.11 -16.69
C GLN A 146 7.26 -24.49 -16.80
N GLU A 147 7.47 -25.20 -15.70
CA GLU A 147 7.97 -26.58 -15.70
C GLU A 147 6.99 -27.57 -16.35
N GLY A 148 5.68 -27.38 -16.16
CA GLY A 148 4.63 -28.19 -16.80
C GLY A 148 4.45 -27.98 -18.32
N VAL A 149 5.15 -27.00 -18.92
CA VAL A 149 5.12 -26.71 -20.36
C VAL A 149 6.41 -27.16 -21.05
N SER A 150 7.32 -27.84 -20.35
CA SER A 150 8.51 -28.43 -20.98
C SER A 150 8.07 -29.41 -22.08
N PRO A 151 8.47 -29.22 -23.36
CA PRO A 151 8.15 -30.18 -24.40
C PRO A 151 8.70 -31.54 -23.99
N GLU A 152 7.81 -32.51 -24.02
CA GLU A 152 8.09 -33.93 -23.84
C GLU A 152 9.40 -34.28 -24.54
N LYS A 153 10.37 -34.79 -23.77
CA LYS A 153 11.64 -35.27 -24.30
C LYS A 153 11.33 -36.24 -25.43
N HIS A 154 11.58 -35.82 -26.67
CA HIS A 154 11.54 -36.72 -27.81
C HIS A 154 12.50 -37.87 -27.50
N PRO A 155 12.04 -39.13 -27.35
CA PRO A 155 12.93 -40.23 -27.07
C PRO A 155 13.83 -40.41 -28.29
N SER A 156 15.09 -39.99 -28.17
CA SER A 156 16.14 -40.28 -29.15
C SER A 156 16.51 -41.76 -29.05
N ASN A 157 15.59 -42.63 -29.48
CA ASN A 157 15.90 -44.00 -29.85
C ASN A 157 16.46 -43.97 -31.27
N LEU A 158 17.74 -43.64 -31.41
CA LEU A 158 18.49 -44.04 -32.59
C LEU A 158 18.96 -45.48 -32.35
N PRO A 159 18.52 -46.45 -33.15
CA PRO A 159 18.98 -47.82 -33.02
C PRO A 159 20.48 -47.87 -33.31
N ASN A 160 21.19 -48.45 -32.35
CA ASN A 160 22.58 -48.87 -32.44
C ASN A 160 22.83 -49.66 -33.72
N ARG A 161 23.40 -49.02 -34.75
CA ARG A 161 23.95 -49.73 -35.90
C ARG A 161 25.40 -50.11 -35.58
N ARG A 162 25.55 -51.34 -35.07
CA ARG A 162 26.74 -52.14 -35.32
C ARG A 162 26.77 -52.50 -36.81
N ASN A 163 27.90 -52.21 -37.45
CA ASN A 163 28.66 -53.04 -38.40
C ASN A 163 29.61 -52.16 -39.22
#